data_AF-A0A1U7YJE9-F1
#
_entry.id   AF-A0A1U7YJE9-F1
#
_cell.length_a   1.000
_cell.length_b   1.000
_cell.length_c   1.000
_cell.angle_alpha   90.00
_cell.angle_beta   90.00
_cell.angle_gamma   90.00
#
_symmetry.space_group_name_H-M   'P 1'
#
loop_
_entity.id
_entity.type
_entity.pdbx_description
1 polymer ?
#
loop_
_entity_poly.entity_id
_entity_poly.type
_entity_poly.pdbx_seq_one_letter_code
_entity_poly.pdbx_strand_id
1 'polypeptide(L)'
;MEKNEVMDGSDIMKLVGNEAVFSNFVDHKFEELDIDQDGKLSVKELQPAVADIGVALGLPAQGSSPESDHIYSEVLQEFTHGKQEKVSKTEFKEVLSDILLGMAAGLKRDPIVLLRMDGEDLLEFVKSPAFEPEILSIFSEIELPDGSLKDHIIKAFEKLTVDQGMPPASDSWVMSNVVEPVVESCIGASNEQPVSQETFLAEFKKVAESAAQRLKEQPVIVAHSENTFDGSGIRRLLSNKFELDKALDSAVKTVPKDRHGKMSKEYLRVALDLLAPSAGLPPIGAVDQMDKIIIEACKMLDADDGKMVKEEEFKKLLTEILGSMMLQLEGNPVSVSTNSVVHEPLASASTLLQPPSNSEM
;
A
#
# COMPACT_ATOMS: atom_id res chain seq x y z
N MET A 1 1.22 -16.30 21.39
CA MET A 1 1.58 -16.96 20.11
C MET A 1 0.29 -16.99 19.32
N GLU A 2 0.08 -16.25 18.23
CA GLU A 2 0.96 -15.46 17.36
C GLU A 2 0.92 -13.96 17.68
N LYS A 3 2.06 -13.25 17.61
CA LYS A 3 2.08 -11.79 17.91
C LYS A 3 1.78 -10.95 16.66
N ASN A 4 2.14 -11.41 15.47
CA ASN A 4 1.91 -10.73 14.19
C ASN A 4 1.72 -11.76 13.07
N GLU A 5 0.82 -11.50 12.11
CA GLU A 5 0.64 -12.31 10.90
C GLU A 5 1.16 -11.53 9.69
N VAL A 6 1.84 -12.20 8.73
CA VAL A 6 2.43 -11.54 7.56
C VAL A 6 1.75 -12.04 6.29
N MET A 7 1.16 -11.12 5.54
CA MET A 7 0.56 -11.34 4.23
C MET A 7 1.60 -11.00 3.16
N ASP A 8 2.30 -12.02 2.65
CA ASP A 8 3.39 -11.90 1.67
C ASP A 8 3.02 -12.44 0.27
N GLY A 9 1.75 -12.81 0.07
CA GLY A 9 1.25 -13.39 -1.18
C GLY A 9 1.63 -14.86 -1.41
N SER A 10 2.35 -15.51 -0.50
CA SER A 10 2.79 -16.90 -0.68
C SER A 10 1.62 -17.89 -0.80
N ASP A 11 0.52 -17.66 -0.09
CA ASP A 11 -0.66 -18.51 -0.19
C ASP A 11 -1.40 -18.35 -1.52
N ILE A 12 -1.40 -17.15 -2.11
CA ILE A 12 -1.91 -16.93 -3.47
C ILE A 12 -1.03 -17.69 -4.48
N MET A 13 0.30 -17.62 -4.33
CA MET A 13 1.21 -18.38 -5.21
C MET A 13 1.00 -19.90 -5.07
N LYS A 14 0.76 -20.42 -3.86
CA LYS A 14 0.45 -21.84 -3.64
C LYS A 14 -0.87 -22.25 -4.28
N LEU A 15 -1.91 -21.40 -4.18
CA LEU A 15 -3.21 -21.66 -4.78
C LEU A 15 -3.08 -21.76 -6.30
N VAL A 16 -2.52 -20.75 -6.96
CA VAL A 16 -2.39 -20.69 -8.42
C VAL A 16 -1.42 -21.76 -8.94
N GLY A 17 -0.34 -22.04 -8.20
CA GLY A 17 0.65 -23.07 -8.56
C GLY A 17 0.12 -24.51 -8.46
N ASN A 18 -0.98 -24.73 -7.74
CA ASN A 18 -1.65 -26.03 -7.70
C ASN A 18 -2.73 -26.11 -8.79
N GLU A 19 -2.32 -26.56 -9.98
CA GLU A 19 -3.18 -26.55 -11.16
C GLU A 19 -4.52 -27.28 -10.97
N ALA A 20 -4.57 -28.37 -10.20
CA ALA A 20 -5.82 -29.08 -9.95
C ALA A 20 -6.78 -28.27 -9.07
N VAL A 21 -6.27 -27.71 -7.96
CA VAL A 21 -7.08 -26.89 -7.04
C VAL A 21 -7.54 -25.61 -7.72
N PHE A 22 -6.63 -24.93 -8.42
CA PHE A 22 -6.95 -23.69 -9.13
C PHE A 22 -7.95 -23.93 -10.27
N SER A 23 -7.81 -25.02 -11.04
CA SER A 23 -8.78 -25.35 -12.08
C SER A 23 -10.15 -25.64 -11.49
N ASN A 24 -10.25 -26.40 -10.39
CA ASN A 24 -11.54 -26.64 -9.74
C ASN A 24 -12.20 -25.35 -9.22
N PHE A 25 -11.40 -24.44 -8.66
CA PHE A 25 -11.88 -23.13 -8.23
C PHE A 25 -12.41 -22.31 -9.42
N VAL A 26 -11.64 -22.23 -10.51
CA VAL A 26 -12.03 -21.54 -11.74
C VAL A 26 -13.28 -22.14 -12.35
N ASP A 27 -13.40 -23.47 -12.37
CA ASP A 27 -14.56 -24.19 -12.89
C ASP A 27 -15.84 -23.79 -12.16
N HIS A 28 -15.81 -23.84 -10.83
CA HIS A 28 -16.94 -23.44 -10.00
C HIS A 28 -17.29 -21.95 -10.19
N LYS A 29 -16.29 -21.06 -10.20
CA LYS A 29 -16.54 -19.63 -10.39
C LYS A 29 -17.04 -19.30 -11.78
N PHE A 30 -16.57 -19.97 -12.81
CA PHE A 30 -17.06 -19.79 -14.16
C PHE A 30 -18.53 -20.20 -14.27
N GLU A 31 -18.91 -21.35 -13.68
CA GLU A 31 -20.30 -21.83 -13.65
C GLU A 31 -21.24 -20.89 -12.88
N GLU A 32 -20.77 -20.27 -11.80
CA GLU A 32 -21.54 -19.26 -11.05
C GLU A 32 -21.80 -17.99 -11.87
N LEU A 33 -20.85 -17.60 -12.73
CA LEU A 33 -20.92 -16.37 -13.53
C LEU A 33 -21.61 -16.57 -14.89
N ASP A 34 -21.57 -17.77 -15.48
CA ASP A 34 -22.21 -18.10 -16.77
C ASP A 34 -23.72 -18.31 -16.60
N ILE A 35 -24.44 -17.21 -16.36
CA ILE A 35 -25.87 -17.21 -16.04
C ILE A 35 -26.70 -17.71 -17.23
N ASP A 36 -26.30 -17.35 -18.46
CA ASP A 36 -27.00 -17.77 -19.69
C ASP A 36 -26.59 -19.18 -20.19
N GLN A 37 -25.58 -19.79 -19.55
CA GLN A 37 -25.06 -21.13 -19.82
C GLN A 37 -24.61 -21.32 -21.27
N ASP A 38 -24.12 -20.27 -21.93
CA ASP A 38 -23.63 -20.36 -23.29
C ASP A 38 -22.15 -20.77 -23.39
N GLY A 39 -21.52 -21.01 -22.24
CA GLY A 39 -20.12 -21.43 -22.12
C GLY A 39 -19.13 -20.27 -22.24
N LYS A 40 -19.60 -19.01 -22.16
CA LYS A 40 -18.76 -17.81 -22.25
C LYS A 40 -19.30 -16.67 -21.38
N LEU A 41 -18.39 -15.95 -20.70
CA LEU A 41 -18.75 -14.83 -19.84
C LEU A 41 -18.80 -13.52 -20.63
N SER A 42 -19.95 -12.86 -20.61
CA SER A 42 -20.10 -11.48 -21.06
C SER A 42 -19.57 -10.48 -20.02
N VAL A 43 -19.34 -9.23 -20.43
CA VAL A 43 -18.97 -8.14 -19.51
C VAL A 43 -19.96 -7.99 -18.35
N LYS A 44 -21.26 -8.19 -18.62
CA LYS A 44 -22.30 -8.10 -17.59
C LYS A 44 -22.22 -9.22 -16.56
N GLU A 45 -21.77 -10.40 -16.98
CA GLU A 45 -21.58 -11.56 -16.10
C GLU A 45 -20.28 -11.44 -15.29
N LEU A 46 -19.25 -10.80 -15.83
CA LEU A 46 -18.00 -10.53 -15.11
C LEU A 46 -18.11 -9.40 -14.09
N GLN A 47 -18.97 -8.41 -14.33
CA GLN A 47 -19.05 -7.20 -13.52
C GLN A 47 -19.27 -7.45 -12.01
N PRO A 48 -20.17 -8.35 -11.57
CA PRO A 48 -20.33 -8.66 -10.16
C PRO A 48 -19.05 -9.24 -9.54
N ALA A 49 -18.36 -10.15 -10.22
CA ALA A 49 -17.11 -10.74 -9.73
C ALA A 49 -16.00 -9.70 -9.59
N VAL A 50 -15.85 -8.81 -10.58
CA VAL A 50 -14.85 -7.73 -10.50
C VAL A 50 -15.20 -6.74 -9.39
N ALA A 51 -16.49 -6.44 -9.19
CA ALA A 51 -16.95 -5.61 -8.07
C ALA A 51 -16.63 -6.25 -6.71
N ASP A 52 -16.91 -7.55 -6.55
CA ASP A 52 -16.64 -8.31 -5.32
C ASP A 52 -15.14 -8.39 -5.01
N ILE A 53 -14.29 -8.54 -6.04
CA ILE A 53 -12.83 -8.43 -5.90
C ILE A 53 -12.45 -7.02 -5.44
N GLY A 54 -12.99 -5.98 -6.08
CA GLY A 54 -12.72 -4.60 -5.69
C GLY A 54 -13.04 -4.34 -4.23
N VAL A 55 -14.22 -4.78 -3.76
CA VAL A 55 -14.62 -4.69 -2.35
C VAL A 55 -13.65 -5.46 -1.45
N ALA A 56 -13.28 -6.69 -1.82
CA ALA A 56 -12.34 -7.50 -1.05
C ALA A 56 -10.94 -6.86 -0.93
N LEU A 57 -10.54 -6.07 -1.93
CA LEU A 57 -9.28 -5.31 -1.94
C LEU A 57 -9.40 -3.92 -1.32
N GLY A 58 -10.58 -3.55 -0.79
CA GLY A 58 -10.82 -2.24 -0.22
C GLY A 58 -10.87 -1.10 -1.25
N LEU A 59 -11.11 -1.41 -2.53
CA LEU A 59 -11.37 -0.39 -3.53
C LEU A 59 -12.71 0.31 -3.23
N PRO A 60 -12.80 1.62 -3.51
CA PRO A 60 -14.09 2.32 -3.49
C PRO A 60 -15.11 1.59 -4.38
N ALA A 61 -16.39 1.68 -4.02
CA ALA A 61 -17.45 1.05 -4.82
C ALA A 61 -17.47 1.62 -6.24
N GLN A 62 -17.79 0.77 -7.23
CA GLN A 62 -18.04 1.25 -8.59
C GLN A 62 -19.17 2.30 -8.56
N GLY A 63 -18.96 3.43 -9.24
CA GLY A 63 -19.85 4.60 -9.27
C GLY A 63 -19.56 5.65 -8.20
N SER A 64 -18.61 5.43 -7.29
CA SER A 64 -18.26 6.41 -6.25
C SER A 64 -17.49 7.61 -6.78
N SER A 65 -16.64 7.40 -7.79
CA SER A 65 -15.88 8.47 -8.46
C SER A 65 -15.46 8.04 -9.88
N PRO A 66 -15.13 8.99 -10.77
CA PRO A 66 -14.61 8.68 -12.11
C PRO A 66 -13.36 7.79 -12.10
N GLU A 67 -12.49 7.97 -11.10
CA GLU A 67 -11.25 7.20 -10.93
C GLU A 67 -11.55 5.76 -10.52
N SER A 68 -12.49 5.57 -9.58
CA SER A 68 -12.98 4.24 -9.19
C SER A 68 -13.56 3.51 -10.41
N ASP A 69 -14.45 4.17 -11.15
CA ASP A 69 -15.05 3.61 -12.37
C ASP A 69 -14.02 3.23 -13.42
N HIS A 70 -12.97 4.05 -13.56
CA HIS A 70 -11.87 3.76 -14.47
C HIS A 70 -11.15 2.47 -14.08
N ILE A 71 -10.83 2.25 -12.80
CA ILE A 71 -10.18 1.02 -12.31
C ILE A 71 -11.02 -0.22 -12.65
N TYR A 72 -12.33 -0.21 -12.35
CA TYR A 72 -13.21 -1.33 -12.68
C TYR A 72 -13.28 -1.56 -14.20
N SER A 73 -13.28 -0.49 -14.99
CA SER A 73 -13.31 -0.60 -16.46
C SER A 73 -12.02 -1.17 -17.05
N GLU A 74 -10.85 -0.86 -16.47
CA GLU A 74 -9.56 -1.41 -16.90
C GLU A 74 -9.48 -2.91 -16.59
N VAL A 75 -9.88 -3.34 -15.40
CA VAL A 75 -9.90 -4.77 -15.06
C VAL A 75 -10.83 -5.57 -15.98
N LEU A 76 -12.02 -5.02 -16.30
CA LEU A 76 -12.93 -5.66 -17.26
C LEU A 76 -12.35 -5.70 -18.68
N GLN A 77 -11.55 -4.70 -19.07
CA GLN A 77 -10.86 -4.68 -20.36
C GLN A 77 -9.77 -5.76 -20.44
N GLU A 78 -9.07 -6.05 -19.34
CA GLU A 78 -8.07 -7.12 -19.28
C GLU A 78 -8.72 -8.50 -19.55
N PHE A 79 -9.87 -8.80 -18.94
CA PHE A 79 -10.60 -10.05 -19.23
C PHE A 79 -11.05 -10.16 -20.69
N THR A 80 -11.35 -9.03 -21.32
CA THR A 80 -11.92 -8.99 -22.66
C THR A 80 -10.90 -8.64 -23.75
N HIS A 81 -9.63 -8.48 -23.39
CA HIS A 81 -8.55 -8.03 -24.29
C HIS A 81 -8.92 -6.74 -25.07
N GLY A 82 -9.69 -5.84 -24.44
CA GLY A 82 -10.18 -4.60 -25.05
C GLY A 82 -11.22 -4.78 -26.15
N LYS A 83 -11.77 -5.98 -26.34
CA LYS A 83 -12.85 -6.27 -27.30
C LYS A 83 -14.17 -6.46 -26.55
N GLN A 84 -15.28 -5.91 -27.02
CA GLN A 84 -16.60 -6.19 -26.42
C GLN A 84 -17.13 -7.60 -26.80
N GLU A 85 -16.32 -8.63 -26.62
CA GLU A 85 -16.63 -10.03 -26.93
C GLU A 85 -16.79 -10.85 -25.63
N LYS A 86 -17.43 -12.02 -25.75
CA LYS A 86 -17.58 -12.96 -24.63
C LYS A 86 -16.27 -13.70 -24.37
N VAL A 87 -15.95 -13.95 -23.10
CA VAL A 87 -14.71 -14.56 -22.61
C VAL A 87 -14.91 -16.06 -22.40
N SER A 88 -14.06 -16.89 -22.98
CA SER A 88 -14.08 -18.34 -22.75
C SER A 88 -13.54 -18.71 -21.37
N LYS A 89 -13.84 -19.92 -20.90
CA LYS A 89 -13.32 -20.45 -19.64
C LYS A 89 -11.79 -20.47 -19.57
N THR A 90 -11.12 -20.77 -20.68
CA THR A 90 -9.65 -20.76 -20.76
C THR A 90 -9.11 -19.35 -20.58
N GLU A 91 -9.68 -18.36 -21.28
CA GLU A 91 -9.27 -16.96 -21.15
C GLU A 91 -9.54 -16.42 -19.74
N PHE A 92 -10.69 -16.76 -19.14
CA PHE A 92 -11.00 -16.40 -17.76
C PHE A 92 -9.98 -16.98 -16.77
N LYS A 93 -9.60 -18.26 -16.94
CA LYS A 93 -8.56 -18.92 -16.12
C LYS A 93 -7.22 -18.19 -16.21
N GLU A 94 -6.78 -17.87 -17.43
CA GLU A 94 -5.49 -17.23 -17.69
C GLU A 94 -5.44 -15.84 -17.08
N VAL A 95 -6.44 -15.00 -17.35
CA VAL A 95 -6.48 -13.63 -16.82
C VAL A 95 -6.59 -13.63 -15.29
N LEU A 96 -7.44 -14.49 -14.70
CA LEU A 96 -7.54 -14.60 -13.24
C LEU A 96 -6.23 -15.06 -12.61
N SER A 97 -5.52 -16.00 -13.24
CA SER A 97 -4.19 -16.43 -12.80
C SER A 97 -3.20 -15.27 -12.82
N ASP A 98 -3.14 -14.51 -13.91
CA ASP A 98 -2.22 -13.38 -14.05
C ASP A 98 -2.50 -12.28 -13.03
N ILE A 99 -3.77 -11.97 -12.77
CA ILE A 99 -4.18 -11.02 -11.73
C ILE A 99 -3.72 -11.49 -10.34
N LEU A 100 -4.02 -12.74 -9.97
CA LEU A 100 -3.65 -13.30 -8.66
C LEU A 100 -2.13 -13.38 -8.48
N LEU A 101 -1.39 -13.77 -9.51
CA LEU A 101 0.07 -13.78 -9.48
C LEU A 101 0.65 -12.36 -9.40
N GLY A 102 0.02 -11.39 -10.07
CA GLY A 102 0.34 -9.98 -9.93
C GLY A 102 0.17 -9.47 -8.50
N MET A 103 -0.96 -9.79 -7.86
CA MET A 103 -1.21 -9.48 -6.45
C MET A 103 -0.18 -10.14 -5.53
N ALA A 104 0.11 -11.43 -5.76
CA ALA A 104 1.11 -12.15 -4.99
C ALA A 104 2.51 -11.56 -5.13
N ALA A 105 2.89 -11.14 -6.33
CA ALA A 105 4.15 -10.44 -6.57
C ALA A 105 4.18 -9.07 -5.88
N GLY A 106 3.05 -8.36 -5.88
CA GLY A 106 2.86 -7.11 -5.15
C GLY A 106 3.05 -7.29 -3.64
N LEU A 107 2.33 -8.23 -3.01
CA LEU A 107 2.45 -8.53 -1.58
C LEU A 107 3.84 -9.07 -1.20
N LYS A 108 4.50 -9.79 -2.11
CA LYS A 108 5.89 -10.21 -1.89
C LYS A 108 6.86 -9.03 -1.86
N ARG A 109 6.58 -7.98 -2.64
CA ARG A 109 7.37 -6.74 -2.67
C ARG A 109 7.05 -5.88 -1.46
N ASP A 110 5.77 -5.69 -1.18
CA ASP A 110 5.21 -4.81 -0.15
C ASP A 110 4.32 -5.64 0.80
N PRO A 111 4.90 -6.42 1.74
CA PRO A 111 4.12 -7.28 2.62
C PRO A 111 3.28 -6.47 3.59
N ILE A 112 2.11 -7.00 3.94
CA ILE A 112 1.23 -6.40 4.95
C ILE A 112 1.34 -7.23 6.23
N VAL A 113 1.63 -6.59 7.34
CA VAL A 113 1.71 -7.20 8.66
C VAL A 113 0.45 -6.86 9.44
N LEU A 114 -0.29 -7.87 9.90
CA LEU A 114 -1.40 -7.69 10.83
C LEU A 114 -0.84 -7.63 12.25
N LEU A 115 -0.89 -6.45 12.84
CA LEU A 115 -0.46 -6.16 14.21
C LEU A 115 -1.66 -6.18 15.15
N ARG A 116 -1.57 -6.91 16.25
CA ARG A 116 -2.59 -6.88 17.30
C ARG A 116 -2.18 -5.91 18.40
N MET A 117 -2.83 -4.75 18.42
CA MET A 117 -2.61 -3.68 19.38
C MET A 117 -3.42 -3.94 20.65
N ASP A 118 -2.78 -4.47 21.69
CA ASP A 118 -3.42 -4.78 22.99
C ASP A 118 -2.93 -3.91 24.15
N GLY A 119 -2.20 -2.86 23.83
CA GLY A 119 -1.69 -1.88 24.79
C GLY A 119 -0.41 -2.28 25.51
N GLU A 120 0.13 -3.49 25.31
CA GLU A 120 1.42 -3.88 25.90
C GLU A 120 2.55 -2.97 25.41
N ASP A 121 2.65 -2.79 24.08
CA ASP A 121 3.71 -2.00 23.46
C ASP A 121 3.57 -0.50 23.78
N LEU A 122 2.34 0.02 23.90
CA LEU A 122 2.09 1.40 24.35
C LEU A 122 2.54 1.60 25.81
N LEU A 123 2.28 0.61 26.66
CA LEU A 123 2.70 0.66 28.06
C LEU A 123 4.21 0.55 28.20
N GLU A 124 4.88 -0.23 27.34
CA GLU A 124 6.34 -0.29 27.24
C GLU A 124 6.92 1.06 26.80
N PHE A 125 6.35 1.65 25.74
CA PHE A 125 6.73 2.97 25.24
C PHE A 125 6.66 4.03 26.35
N VAL A 126 5.54 4.11 27.08
CA VAL A 126 5.35 5.09 28.17
C VAL A 126 6.37 4.93 29.31
N LYS A 127 6.90 3.72 29.53
CA LYS A 127 7.94 3.44 30.53
C LYS A 127 9.36 3.64 29.99
N SER A 128 9.50 3.80 28.68
CA SER A 128 10.79 3.91 28.02
C SER A 128 11.43 5.29 28.25
N PRO A 129 12.78 5.39 28.19
CA PRO A 129 13.46 6.68 28.19
C PRO A 129 13.14 7.56 26.97
N ALA A 130 12.60 6.98 25.89
CA ALA A 130 12.25 7.70 24.67
C ALA A 130 10.93 8.48 24.78
N PHE A 131 10.07 8.12 25.75
CA PHE A 131 8.75 8.73 25.94
C PHE A 131 8.81 10.25 26.04
N GLU A 132 9.57 10.79 26.99
CA GLU A 132 9.61 12.24 27.22
C GLU A 132 10.12 13.03 26.00
N PRO A 133 11.30 12.74 25.42
CA PRO A 133 11.79 13.52 24.28
C PRO A 133 10.86 13.46 23.06
N GLU A 134 10.23 12.31 22.81
CA GLU A 134 9.35 12.13 21.66
C GLU A 134 8.00 12.87 21.83
N ILE A 135 7.36 12.73 22.99
CA ILE A 135 6.11 13.43 23.28
C ILE A 135 6.29 14.95 23.32
N LEU A 136 7.46 15.43 23.78
CA LEU A 136 7.81 16.84 23.74
C LEU A 136 8.06 17.36 22.32
N SER A 137 8.66 16.55 21.45
CA SER A 137 8.79 16.87 20.03
C SER A 137 7.41 17.01 19.40
N ILE A 138 6.54 16.03 19.61
CA ILE A 138 5.14 16.05 19.14
C ILE A 138 4.42 17.32 19.64
N PHE A 139 4.54 17.65 20.93
CA PHE A 139 3.91 18.85 21.49
C PHE A 139 4.36 20.14 20.79
N SER A 140 5.65 20.24 20.44
CA SER A 140 6.20 21.41 19.74
C SER A 140 5.71 21.56 18.29
N GLU A 141 5.29 20.45 17.66
CA GLU A 141 4.75 20.42 16.30
C GLU A 141 3.23 20.68 16.25
N ILE A 142 2.53 20.62 17.39
CA ILE A 142 1.09 20.87 17.47
C ILE A 142 0.83 22.38 17.42
N GLU A 143 0.35 22.86 16.27
CA GLU A 143 -0.03 24.26 16.08
C GLU A 143 -1.46 24.54 16.59
N LEU A 144 -1.64 24.58 17.91
CA LEU A 144 -2.93 24.91 18.56
C LEU A 144 -2.80 26.04 19.60
N PRO A 145 -2.60 27.30 19.17
CA PRO A 145 -2.36 28.43 20.09
C PRO A 145 -3.49 28.68 21.10
N ASP A 146 -4.74 28.38 20.75
CA ASP A 146 -5.92 28.54 21.62
C ASP A 146 -6.51 27.19 22.10
N GLY A 147 -5.82 26.08 21.82
CA GLY A 147 -6.32 24.74 22.14
C GLY A 147 -6.38 24.46 23.64
N SER A 148 -7.37 23.69 24.07
CA SER A 148 -7.41 23.17 25.43
C SER A 148 -6.36 22.06 25.64
N LEU A 149 -6.08 21.69 26.89
CA LEU A 149 -5.21 20.55 27.19
C LEU A 149 -5.72 19.25 26.53
N LYS A 150 -7.05 19.08 26.46
CA LYS A 150 -7.67 17.92 25.81
C LYS A 150 -7.36 17.88 24.31
N ASP A 151 -7.46 19.03 23.64
CA ASP A 151 -7.20 19.13 22.20
C ASP A 151 -5.74 18.80 21.87
N HIS A 152 -4.80 19.29 22.70
CA HIS A 152 -3.38 18.96 22.56
C HIS A 152 -3.12 17.46 22.76
N ILE A 153 -3.75 16.83 23.76
CA ILE A 153 -3.58 15.40 24.01
C ILE A 153 -4.16 14.56 22.87
N ILE A 154 -5.35 14.89 22.38
CA ILE A 154 -5.97 14.22 21.22
C ILE A 154 -5.06 14.32 20.00
N LYS A 155 -4.55 15.52 19.70
CA LYS A 155 -3.62 15.75 18.59
C LYS A 155 -2.30 15.02 18.75
N ALA A 156 -1.82 14.84 19.97
CA ALA A 156 -0.64 14.03 20.22
C ALA A 156 -0.91 12.53 19.99
N PHE A 157 -2.10 12.02 20.35
CA PHE A 157 -2.48 10.64 20.00
C PHE A 157 -2.60 10.43 18.48
N GLU A 158 -3.06 11.43 17.72
CA GLU A 158 -3.07 11.38 16.25
C GLU A 158 -1.66 11.29 15.63
N LYS A 159 -0.62 11.63 16.39
CA LYS A 159 0.78 11.56 15.95
C LYS A 159 1.49 10.27 16.34
N LEU A 160 0.92 9.49 17.26
CA LEU A 160 1.45 8.17 17.61
C LEU A 160 1.12 7.15 16.51
N THR A 161 2.05 6.24 16.26
CA THR A 161 1.92 5.15 15.30
C THR A 161 1.97 3.79 16.02
N VAL A 162 1.94 2.73 15.23
CA VAL A 162 2.13 1.36 15.72
C VAL A 162 3.49 1.16 16.41
N ASP A 163 4.49 1.99 16.10
CA ASP A 163 5.82 1.92 16.71
C ASP A 163 5.78 2.28 18.20
N GLN A 164 4.90 3.20 18.58
CA GLN A 164 4.60 3.53 19.98
C GLN A 164 3.46 2.68 20.56
N GLY A 165 3.06 1.61 19.87
CA GLY A 165 2.02 0.68 20.33
C GLY A 165 0.60 1.24 20.25
N MET A 166 0.38 2.29 19.46
CA MET A 166 -0.94 2.94 19.30
C MET A 166 -1.56 2.63 17.94
N PRO A 167 -2.81 2.12 17.87
CA PRO A 167 -3.53 2.07 16.59
C PRO A 167 -3.82 3.50 16.08
N PRO A 168 -3.95 3.70 14.75
CA PRO A 168 -4.14 5.04 14.18
C PRO A 168 -5.35 5.76 14.78
N ALA A 169 -5.13 6.84 15.52
CA ALA A 169 -6.22 7.61 16.14
C ALA A 169 -7.03 8.43 15.11
N SER A 170 -6.55 8.56 13.87
CA SER A 170 -7.34 9.09 12.75
C SER A 170 -8.54 8.21 12.40
N ASP A 171 -8.51 6.93 12.79
CA ASP A 171 -9.64 6.04 12.65
C ASP A 171 -10.78 6.39 13.62
N SER A 172 -12.00 6.47 13.09
CA SER A 172 -13.17 6.89 13.88
C SER A 172 -13.49 5.94 15.04
N TRP A 173 -13.29 4.63 14.86
CA TRP A 173 -13.55 3.67 15.93
C TRP A 173 -12.51 3.83 17.05
N VAL A 174 -11.23 3.97 16.69
CA VAL A 174 -10.14 4.16 17.67
C VAL A 174 -10.35 5.44 18.46
N MET A 175 -10.67 6.54 17.79
CA MET A 175 -10.93 7.82 18.45
C MET A 175 -12.05 7.70 19.48
N SER A 176 -13.23 7.21 19.08
CA SER A 176 -14.42 7.18 19.95
C SER A 176 -14.42 6.09 21.02
N ASN A 177 -13.69 4.98 20.83
CA ASN A 177 -13.70 3.84 21.77
C ASN A 177 -12.44 3.76 22.63
N VAL A 178 -11.31 4.25 22.14
CA VAL A 178 -10.02 4.18 22.83
C VAL A 178 -9.62 5.55 23.39
N VAL A 179 -9.54 6.59 22.56
CA VAL A 179 -8.91 7.88 22.91
C VAL A 179 -9.84 8.83 23.67
N GLU A 180 -10.98 9.22 23.09
CA GLU A 180 -11.91 10.19 23.69
C GLU A 180 -12.36 9.77 25.12
N PRO A 181 -12.76 8.51 25.37
CA PRO A 181 -13.22 8.12 26.71
C PRO A 181 -12.14 8.23 27.78
N VAL A 182 -10.87 7.94 27.45
CA VAL A 182 -9.78 8.05 28.42
C VAL A 182 -9.40 9.51 28.67
N VAL A 183 -9.40 10.35 27.63
CA VAL A 183 -9.16 11.80 27.75
C VAL A 183 -10.23 12.43 28.64
N GLU A 184 -11.51 12.10 28.43
CA GLU A 184 -12.61 12.62 29.24
C GLU A 184 -12.57 12.18 30.70
N SER A 185 -12.20 10.91 30.96
CA SER A 185 -12.14 10.35 32.31
C SER A 185 -10.92 10.82 33.11
N CYS A 186 -9.78 11.03 32.44
CA CYS A 186 -8.52 11.40 33.07
C CYS A 186 -8.39 12.90 33.32
N ILE A 187 -8.98 13.74 32.45
CA ILE A 187 -8.84 15.19 32.48
C ILE A 187 -10.15 15.84 32.93
N GLY A 188 -10.12 16.42 34.13
CA GLY A 188 -11.23 17.19 34.70
C GLY A 188 -11.55 18.48 33.92
N ALA A 189 -12.65 19.14 34.27
CA ALA A 189 -13.13 20.35 33.57
C ALA A 189 -12.27 21.63 33.79
N SER A 190 -11.18 21.56 34.54
CA SER A 190 -10.34 22.71 34.86
C SER A 190 -9.20 22.87 33.84
N ASN A 191 -9.39 23.74 32.85
CA ASN A 191 -8.32 24.16 31.95
C ASN A 191 -7.84 25.57 32.34
N GLU A 192 -6.68 25.65 32.99
CA GLU A 192 -5.88 26.87 33.00
C GLU A 192 -5.16 26.98 31.64
N GLN A 193 -5.40 28.08 30.92
CA GLN A 193 -4.55 28.48 29.81
C GLN A 193 -3.43 29.39 30.35
N PRO A 194 -2.18 29.27 29.89
CA PRO A 194 -1.67 28.35 28.85
C PRO A 194 -1.25 26.98 29.40
N VAL A 195 -1.37 25.94 28.56
CA VAL A 195 -0.91 24.58 28.86
C VAL A 195 0.62 24.59 28.98
N SER A 196 1.14 24.30 30.18
CA SER A 196 2.59 24.14 30.36
C SER A 196 3.05 22.78 29.81
N GLN A 197 4.30 22.73 29.36
CA GLN A 197 4.93 21.50 28.88
C GLN A 197 4.92 20.39 29.94
N GLU A 198 5.15 20.74 31.21
CA GLU A 198 5.16 19.79 32.34
C GLU A 198 3.76 19.22 32.58
N THR A 199 2.73 20.08 32.56
CA THR A 199 1.33 19.65 32.72
C THR A 199 0.90 18.74 31.57
N PHE A 200 1.24 19.11 30.33
CA PHE A 200 0.95 18.29 29.16
C PHE A 200 1.57 16.90 29.26
N LEU A 201 2.87 16.82 29.58
CA LEU A 201 3.58 15.55 29.66
C LEU A 201 3.02 14.63 30.76
N ALA A 202 2.76 15.19 31.94
CA ALA A 202 2.22 14.44 33.07
C ALA A 202 0.82 13.89 32.79
N GLU A 203 -0.05 14.71 32.20
CA GLU A 203 -1.42 14.30 31.86
C GLU A 203 -1.43 13.34 30.67
N PHE A 204 -0.66 13.61 29.60
CA PHE A 204 -0.55 12.71 28.45
C PHE A 204 -0.11 11.30 28.89
N LYS A 205 0.87 11.21 29.80
CA LYS A 205 1.32 9.92 30.37
C LYS A 205 0.17 9.14 31.01
N LYS A 206 -0.62 9.80 31.86
CA LYS A 206 -1.78 9.19 32.53
C LYS A 206 -2.85 8.74 31.53
N VAL A 207 -3.10 9.55 30.50
CA VAL A 207 -4.05 9.20 29.43
C VAL A 207 -3.52 8.00 28.62
N ALA A 208 -2.23 7.96 28.26
CA ALA A 208 -1.62 6.86 27.52
C ALA A 208 -1.64 5.53 28.30
N GLU A 209 -1.36 5.55 29.60
CA GLU A 209 -1.50 4.37 30.46
C GLU A 209 -2.96 3.86 30.51
N SER A 210 -3.93 4.79 30.51
CA SER A 210 -5.36 4.45 30.48
C SER A 210 -5.79 3.91 29.12
N ALA A 211 -5.26 4.48 28.02
CA ALA A 211 -5.47 3.98 26.66
C ALA A 211 -4.92 2.55 26.50
N ALA A 212 -3.73 2.28 27.03
CA ALA A 212 -3.15 0.94 27.05
C ALA A 212 -4.06 -0.07 27.78
N GLN A 213 -4.65 0.33 28.91
CA GLN A 213 -5.61 -0.51 29.62
C GLN A 213 -6.90 -0.74 28.82
N ARG A 214 -7.38 0.25 28.07
CA ARG A 214 -8.52 0.08 27.15
C ARG A 214 -8.21 -0.86 26.00
N LEU A 215 -7.04 -0.75 25.39
CA LEU A 215 -6.60 -1.66 24.32
C LEU A 215 -6.44 -3.10 24.83
N LYS A 216 -6.09 -3.29 26.10
CA LYS A 216 -6.06 -4.61 26.73
C LYS A 216 -7.45 -5.25 26.83
N GLU A 217 -8.47 -4.44 27.08
CA GLU A 217 -9.88 -4.88 27.16
C GLU A 217 -10.49 -5.06 25.77
N GLN A 218 -10.15 -4.18 24.83
CA GLN A 218 -10.61 -4.19 23.44
C GLN A 218 -9.41 -4.01 22.49
N PRO A 219 -8.71 -5.10 22.17
CA PRO A 219 -7.57 -5.07 21.24
C PRO A 219 -8.01 -4.68 19.84
N VAL A 220 -7.12 -3.98 19.13
CA VAL A 220 -7.37 -3.51 17.76
C VAL A 220 -6.41 -4.22 16.81
N ILE A 221 -6.92 -4.68 15.67
CA ILE A 221 -6.07 -5.21 14.60
C ILE A 221 -5.72 -4.08 13.65
N VAL A 222 -4.44 -3.91 13.36
CA VAL A 222 -3.92 -2.90 12.43
C VAL A 222 -3.18 -3.60 11.31
N ALA A 223 -3.59 -3.34 10.07
CA ALA A 223 -2.81 -3.67 8.90
C ALA A 223 -1.70 -2.62 8.74
N HIS A 224 -0.46 -3.06 8.90
CA HIS A 224 0.74 -2.25 8.81
C HIS A 224 1.52 -2.66 7.55
N SER A 225 1.95 -1.68 6.76
CA SER A 225 2.93 -1.87 5.69
C SER A 225 4.03 -0.86 5.88
N GLU A 226 5.28 -1.30 5.73
CA GLU A 226 6.45 -0.44 5.75
C GLU A 226 7.37 -0.82 4.59
N ASN A 227 7.75 0.18 3.81
CA ASN A 227 8.67 0.05 2.70
C ASN A 227 9.86 0.99 2.90
N THR A 228 11.07 0.44 2.81
CA THR A 228 12.31 1.22 2.85
C THR A 228 13.00 1.18 1.49
N PHE A 229 13.18 2.35 0.88
CA PHE A 229 13.94 2.53 -0.34
C PHE A 229 15.36 2.96 0.02
N ASP A 230 16.30 2.02 -0.04
CA ASP A 230 17.71 2.19 0.35
C ASP A 230 18.69 2.04 -0.83
N GLY A 231 18.17 1.94 -2.05
CA GLY A 231 18.95 1.73 -3.27
C GLY A 231 19.40 0.30 -3.52
N SER A 232 19.13 -0.66 -2.61
CA SER A 232 19.53 -2.06 -2.76
C SER A 232 18.89 -2.74 -3.97
N GLY A 233 17.61 -2.45 -4.26
CA GLY A 233 16.89 -2.93 -5.44
C GLY A 233 17.53 -2.45 -6.75
N ILE A 234 17.94 -1.17 -6.79
CA ILE A 234 18.66 -0.60 -7.92
C ILE A 234 20.02 -1.28 -8.06
N ARG A 235 20.78 -1.41 -6.96
CA ARG A 235 22.09 -2.04 -6.95
C ARG A 235 22.02 -3.48 -7.47
N ARG A 236 21.02 -4.24 -7.06
CA ARG A 236 20.76 -5.61 -7.55
C ARG A 236 20.55 -5.62 -9.06
N LEU A 237 19.67 -4.75 -9.57
CA LEU A 237 19.39 -4.65 -11.01
C LEU A 237 20.65 -4.27 -11.80
N LEU A 238 21.37 -3.23 -11.37
CA LEU A 238 22.60 -2.77 -12.02
C LEU A 238 23.73 -3.82 -12.00
N SER A 239 23.74 -4.71 -11.01
CA SER A 239 24.73 -5.79 -10.89
C SER A 239 24.46 -6.97 -11.83
N ASN A 240 23.23 -7.11 -12.35
CA ASN A 240 22.84 -8.18 -13.25
C ASN A 240 22.58 -7.65 -14.66
N LYS A 241 23.62 -7.71 -15.51
CA LYS A 241 23.55 -7.20 -16.89
C LYS A 241 22.38 -7.77 -17.69
N PHE A 242 22.09 -9.08 -17.56
CA PHE A 242 21.01 -9.70 -18.32
C PHE A 242 19.63 -9.16 -17.91
N GLU A 243 19.39 -9.02 -16.61
CA GLU A 243 18.13 -8.44 -16.10
C GLU A 243 18.01 -6.97 -16.45
N LEU A 244 19.09 -6.20 -16.32
CA LEU A 244 19.14 -4.79 -16.71
C LEU A 244 18.83 -4.60 -18.19
N ASP A 245 19.52 -5.32 -19.08
CA ASP A 245 19.31 -5.23 -20.53
C ASP A 245 17.87 -5.59 -20.88
N LYS A 246 17.32 -6.67 -20.29
CA LYS A 246 15.92 -7.08 -20.49
C LYS A 246 14.92 -6.01 -20.01
N ALA A 247 15.16 -5.41 -18.86
CA ALA A 247 14.30 -4.37 -18.29
C ALA A 247 14.35 -3.10 -19.16
N LEU A 248 15.54 -2.65 -19.56
CA LEU A 248 15.75 -1.52 -20.45
C LEU A 248 15.06 -1.73 -21.80
N ASP A 249 15.25 -2.90 -22.42
CA ASP A 249 14.58 -3.28 -23.67
C ASP A 249 13.06 -3.24 -23.55
N SER A 250 12.52 -3.63 -22.40
CA SER A 250 11.09 -3.62 -22.15
C SER A 250 10.56 -2.19 -21.98
N ALA A 251 11.26 -1.35 -21.21
CA ALA A 251 10.88 0.03 -20.96
C ALA A 251 10.91 0.91 -22.23
N VAL A 252 11.88 0.70 -23.13
CA VAL A 252 11.98 1.51 -24.36
C VAL A 252 11.00 1.10 -25.47
N LYS A 253 10.37 -0.08 -25.38
CA LYS A 253 9.41 -0.56 -26.40
C LYS A 253 8.17 0.33 -26.53
N THR A 254 7.73 0.92 -25.43
CA THR A 254 6.52 1.75 -25.36
C THR A 254 6.79 3.22 -25.70
N VAL A 255 8.06 3.62 -25.76
CA VAL A 255 8.46 5.01 -25.99
C VAL A 255 8.41 5.35 -27.49
N PRO A 256 7.73 6.45 -27.88
CA PRO A 256 7.64 6.87 -29.27
C PRO A 256 9.01 7.15 -29.91
N LYS A 257 9.19 6.65 -31.14
CA LYS A 257 10.40 6.83 -31.93
C LYS A 257 10.13 7.69 -33.16
N ASP A 258 11.07 8.56 -33.51
CA ASP A 258 11.02 9.30 -34.76
C ASP A 258 11.32 8.40 -35.98
N ARG A 259 11.21 8.96 -37.18
CA ARG A 259 11.53 8.28 -38.44
C ARG A 259 12.98 7.78 -38.57
N HIS A 260 13.87 8.20 -37.68
CA HIS A 260 15.27 7.81 -37.61
C HIS A 260 15.56 6.88 -36.41
N GLY A 261 14.53 6.42 -35.70
CA GLY A 261 14.64 5.55 -34.52
C GLY A 261 15.16 6.28 -33.28
N LYS A 262 15.10 7.61 -33.23
CA LYS A 262 15.49 8.42 -32.06
C LYS A 262 14.30 8.65 -31.14
N MET A 263 14.60 8.89 -29.87
CA MET A 263 13.64 9.05 -28.79
C MET A 263 13.87 10.41 -28.12
N SER A 264 12.78 11.12 -27.79
CA SER A 264 12.87 12.38 -27.03
C SER A 264 13.20 12.06 -25.57
N LYS A 265 14.15 12.80 -24.98
CA LYS A 265 14.46 12.68 -23.55
C LYS A 265 13.27 13.01 -22.63
N GLU A 266 12.23 13.69 -23.11
CA GLU A 266 10.98 13.94 -22.36
C GLU A 266 10.31 12.65 -21.88
N TYR A 267 10.54 11.52 -22.56
CA TYR A 267 10.01 10.22 -22.17
C TYR A 267 10.88 9.47 -21.15
N LEU A 268 12.00 10.04 -20.67
CA LEU A 268 12.88 9.37 -19.70
C LEU A 268 12.13 9.04 -18.40
N ARG A 269 11.28 9.94 -17.90
CA ARG A 269 10.49 9.68 -16.68
C ARG A 269 9.49 8.56 -16.88
N VAL A 270 8.84 8.49 -18.04
CA VAL A 270 7.91 7.40 -18.39
C VAL A 270 8.65 6.07 -18.48
N ALA A 271 9.80 6.04 -19.14
CA ALA A 271 10.62 4.84 -19.23
C ALA A 271 11.19 4.42 -17.86
N LEU A 272 11.54 5.38 -17.00
CA LEU A 272 11.99 5.11 -15.64
C LEU A 272 10.87 4.50 -14.79
N ASP A 273 9.63 4.99 -14.91
CA ASP A 273 8.47 4.42 -14.23
C ASP A 273 8.25 2.96 -14.62
N LEU A 274 8.42 2.61 -15.90
CA LEU A 274 8.38 1.23 -16.39
C LEU A 274 9.54 0.35 -15.86
N LEU A 275 10.67 0.96 -15.48
CA LEU A 275 11.80 0.26 -14.84
C LEU A 275 11.63 0.13 -13.33
N ALA A 276 10.82 0.99 -12.69
CA ALA A 276 10.69 1.07 -11.24
C ALA A 276 10.42 -0.30 -10.59
N PRO A 277 9.51 -1.16 -11.10
CA PRO A 277 9.29 -2.48 -10.51
C PRO A 277 10.53 -3.38 -10.52
N SER A 278 11.35 -3.31 -11.58
CA SER A 278 12.58 -4.12 -11.69
C SER A 278 13.67 -3.64 -10.71
N ALA A 279 13.66 -2.33 -10.44
CA ALA A 279 14.59 -1.65 -9.54
C ALA A 279 14.12 -1.63 -8.07
N GLY A 280 12.94 -2.17 -7.76
CA GLY A 280 12.37 -2.12 -6.41
C GLY A 280 11.97 -0.70 -5.98
N LEU A 281 11.61 0.14 -6.93
CA LEU A 281 11.17 1.51 -6.71
C LEU A 281 9.63 1.60 -6.78
N PRO A 282 9.02 2.56 -6.06
CA PRO A 282 7.59 2.79 -6.17
C PRO A 282 7.26 3.45 -7.52
N PRO A 283 6.00 3.38 -7.99
CA PRO A 283 5.56 4.17 -9.13
C PRO A 283 5.79 5.67 -8.88
N ILE A 284 6.08 6.41 -9.95
CA ILE A 284 6.24 7.87 -9.87
C ILE A 284 4.92 8.51 -9.42
N GLY A 285 4.99 9.44 -8.48
CA GLY A 285 3.81 10.07 -7.87
C GLY A 285 3.26 9.34 -6.63
N ALA A 286 3.75 8.14 -6.32
CA ALA A 286 3.31 7.41 -5.13
C ALA A 286 3.98 7.90 -3.85
N VAL A 287 5.23 8.39 -3.93
CA VAL A 287 6.01 8.85 -2.77
C VAL A 287 6.74 10.15 -3.11
N ASP A 288 6.27 11.27 -2.56
CA ASP A 288 6.80 12.62 -2.82
C ASP A 288 8.32 12.75 -2.62
N GLN A 289 8.87 12.05 -1.61
CA GLN A 289 10.31 12.07 -1.34
C GLN A 289 11.10 11.36 -2.45
N MET A 290 10.55 10.27 -2.97
CA MET A 290 11.15 9.53 -4.08
C MET A 290 11.08 10.34 -5.37
N ASP A 291 9.97 11.03 -5.62
CA ASP A 291 9.82 11.93 -6.77
C ASP A 291 10.85 13.06 -6.77
N LYS A 292 11.16 13.62 -5.59
CA LYS A 292 12.23 14.63 -5.45
C LYS A 292 13.60 14.08 -5.85
N ILE A 293 13.93 12.85 -5.42
CA ILE A 293 15.18 12.17 -5.76
C ILE A 293 15.26 11.88 -7.26
N ILE A 294 14.15 11.46 -7.89
CA ILE A 294 14.06 11.27 -9.34
C ILE A 294 14.32 12.59 -10.08
N ILE A 295 13.64 13.66 -9.67
CA ILE A 295 13.80 15.00 -10.26
C ILE A 295 15.25 15.48 -10.13
N GLU A 296 15.88 15.26 -8.98
CA GLU A 296 17.28 15.62 -8.74
C GLU A 296 18.23 14.81 -9.64
N ALA A 297 18.04 13.48 -9.73
CA ALA A 297 18.84 12.61 -10.58
C ALA A 297 18.73 12.99 -12.07
N CYS A 298 17.53 13.32 -12.55
CA CYS A 298 17.32 13.82 -13.91
C CYS A 298 18.03 15.16 -14.16
N LYS A 299 17.98 16.09 -13.20
CA LYS A 299 18.64 17.40 -13.31
C LYS A 299 20.16 17.28 -13.39
N MET A 300 20.77 16.38 -12.61
CA MET A 300 22.23 16.17 -12.61
C MET A 300 22.79 15.68 -13.96
N LEU A 301 21.93 15.08 -14.81
CA LEU A 301 22.32 14.44 -16.06
C LEU A 301 21.84 15.19 -17.32
N ASP A 302 21.37 16.44 -17.17
CA ASP A 302 20.78 17.23 -18.26
C ASP A 302 19.71 16.41 -19.04
N ALA A 303 18.89 15.67 -18.29
CA ALA A 303 17.90 14.73 -18.84
C ALA A 303 16.63 15.42 -19.37
N ASP A 304 16.40 16.70 -19.05
CA ASP A 304 15.16 17.42 -19.37
C ASP A 304 15.31 18.40 -20.58
N ASP A 305 16.34 18.24 -21.41
CA ASP A 305 16.62 19.14 -22.56
C ASP A 305 15.75 18.88 -23.82
N GLY A 306 14.87 17.87 -23.78
CA GLY A 306 13.99 17.47 -24.89
C GLY A 306 14.71 16.96 -26.13
N LYS A 307 16.02 16.70 -26.03
CA LYS A 307 16.84 16.31 -27.18
C LYS A 307 16.45 14.91 -27.67
N MET A 308 16.49 14.75 -28.99
CA MET A 308 16.35 13.44 -29.64
C MET A 308 17.67 12.66 -29.58
N VAL A 309 17.65 11.52 -28.90
CA VAL A 309 18.82 10.64 -28.70
C VAL A 309 18.58 9.25 -29.31
N LYS A 310 19.66 8.53 -29.61
CA LYS A 310 19.53 7.13 -30.07
C LYS A 310 19.16 6.22 -28.90
N GLU A 311 18.57 5.07 -29.19
CA GLU A 311 18.16 4.08 -28.17
C GLU A 311 19.28 3.72 -27.18
N GLU A 312 20.51 3.48 -27.66
CA GLU A 312 21.66 3.19 -26.79
C GLU A 312 22.01 4.33 -25.84
N GLU A 313 21.93 5.58 -26.32
CA GLU A 313 22.16 6.77 -25.50
C GLU A 313 21.00 6.96 -24.49
N PHE A 314 19.77 6.66 -24.89
CA PHE A 314 18.59 6.69 -24.02
C PHE A 314 18.68 5.67 -22.88
N LYS A 315 19.03 4.40 -23.21
CA LYS A 315 19.26 3.33 -22.22
C LYS A 315 20.40 3.65 -21.27
N LYS A 316 21.47 4.24 -21.80
CA LYS A 316 22.59 4.72 -21.00
C LYS A 316 22.15 5.79 -20.00
N LEU A 317 21.35 6.79 -20.43
CA LEU A 317 20.81 7.82 -19.53
C LEU A 317 19.92 7.22 -18.44
N LEU A 318 19.04 6.26 -18.76
CA LEU A 318 18.23 5.55 -17.76
C LEU A 318 19.11 4.84 -16.72
N THR A 319 20.18 4.19 -17.18
CA THR A 319 21.13 3.49 -16.29
C THR A 319 21.88 4.47 -15.39
N GLU A 320 22.28 5.63 -15.92
CA GLU A 320 22.95 6.69 -15.15
C GLU A 320 22.01 7.34 -14.12
N ILE A 321 20.74 7.57 -14.47
CA ILE A 321 19.71 8.05 -13.54
C ILE A 321 19.54 7.05 -12.39
N LEU A 322 19.36 5.76 -12.69
CA LEU A 322 19.29 4.71 -11.68
C LEU A 322 20.54 4.70 -10.78
N GLY A 323 21.74 4.79 -11.37
CA GLY A 323 22.98 4.88 -10.61
C GLY A 323 23.05 6.09 -9.67
N SER A 324 22.57 7.25 -10.12
CA SER A 324 22.48 8.47 -9.29
C SER A 324 21.51 8.28 -8.12
N MET A 325 20.30 7.76 -8.40
CA MET A 325 19.32 7.46 -7.37
C MET A 325 19.85 6.46 -6.33
N MET A 326 20.54 5.41 -6.79
CA MET A 326 21.16 4.41 -5.91
C MET A 326 22.11 5.07 -4.90
N LEU A 327 23.00 5.95 -5.36
CA LEU A 327 23.96 6.63 -4.48
C LEU A 327 23.27 7.57 -3.47
N GLN A 328 22.18 8.24 -3.88
CA GLN A 328 21.41 9.10 -2.98
C GLN A 328 20.69 8.28 -1.90
N LEU A 329 20.03 7.19 -2.29
CA LEU A 329 19.29 6.32 -1.37
C LEU A 329 20.22 5.54 -0.42
N GLU A 330 21.43 5.17 -0.85
CA GLU A 330 22.44 4.55 0.02
C GLU A 330 22.90 5.49 1.14
N GLY A 331 22.96 6.80 0.87
CA GLY A 331 23.32 7.81 1.85
C GLY A 331 22.17 8.25 2.74
N ASN A 332 20.94 8.24 2.20
CA ASN A 332 19.73 8.67 2.89
C ASN A 332 18.51 7.83 2.45
N PRO A 333 18.26 6.67 3.08
CA PRO A 333 17.12 5.84 2.77
C PRO A 333 15.78 6.55 3.03
N VAL A 334 14.76 6.21 2.26
CA VAL A 334 13.40 6.72 2.42
C VAL A 334 12.52 5.59 2.94
N SER A 335 11.98 5.72 4.15
CA SER A 335 10.96 4.81 4.68
C SER A 335 9.57 5.42 4.56
N VAL A 336 8.62 4.62 4.09
CA VAL A 336 7.20 4.97 4.04
C VAL A 336 6.42 3.87 4.75
N SER A 337 5.63 4.25 5.75
CA SER A 337 4.73 3.33 6.44
C SER A 337 3.28 3.76 6.30
N THR A 338 2.38 2.78 6.29
CA THR A 338 0.93 2.98 6.28
C THR A 338 0.30 2.06 7.32
N ASN A 339 -0.60 2.62 8.11
CA ASN A 339 -1.31 1.93 9.18
C ASN A 339 -2.82 2.08 8.96
N SER A 340 -3.54 0.98 8.89
CA SER A 340 -5.00 0.99 8.75
C SER A 340 -5.64 0.06 9.76
N VAL A 341 -6.72 0.51 10.40
CA VAL A 341 -7.49 -0.32 11.33
C VAL A 341 -8.31 -1.32 10.52
N VAL A 342 -8.19 -2.59 10.89
CA VAL A 342 -9.01 -3.66 10.28
C VAL A 342 -10.34 -3.70 11.00
N HIS A 343 -11.34 -3.05 10.41
CA HIS A 343 -12.73 -3.17 10.82
C HIS A 343 -13.28 -4.49 10.29
N GLU A 344 -13.37 -5.51 11.12
CA GLU A 344 -14.13 -6.69 10.73
C GLU A 344 -15.61 -6.31 10.54
N PRO A 345 -16.18 -6.72 9.40
CA PRO A 345 -17.37 -7.54 9.49
C PRO A 345 -17.03 -8.91 8.92
N LEU A 346 -16.58 -9.85 9.76
CA LEU A 346 -16.41 -11.26 9.37
C LEU A 346 -17.71 -11.93 8.84
N ALA A 347 -18.84 -11.22 8.79
CA ALA A 347 -20.11 -11.70 8.25
C ALA A 347 -20.33 -11.44 6.75
N SER A 348 -19.47 -10.64 6.08
CA SER A 348 -19.51 -10.49 4.62
C SER A 348 -18.20 -11.01 4.03
N ALA A 349 -17.86 -12.25 4.37
CA ALA A 349 -16.84 -12.98 3.64
C ALA A 349 -17.17 -12.87 2.13
N SER A 350 -16.24 -12.33 1.36
CA SER A 350 -16.35 -12.29 -0.09
C SER A 350 -16.66 -13.71 -0.56
N THR A 351 -17.82 -13.91 -1.19
CA THR A 351 -18.24 -15.20 -1.75
C THR A 351 -17.25 -15.69 -2.80
N LEU A 352 -16.40 -14.79 -3.31
CA LEU A 352 -15.46 -15.02 -4.38
C LEU A 352 -14.25 -15.89 -3.99
N LEU A 353 -13.82 -15.88 -2.73
CA LEU A 353 -12.70 -16.71 -2.23
C LEU A 353 -13.12 -17.82 -1.27
N GLN A 354 -14.43 -18.01 -1.07
CA GLN A 354 -14.91 -19.12 -0.27
C GLN A 354 -14.72 -20.44 -1.03
N PRO A 355 -14.08 -21.45 -0.41
CA PRO A 355 -14.07 -22.79 -0.99
C PRO A 355 -15.51 -23.31 -1.09
N PRO A 356 -15.80 -24.19 -2.08
CA PRO A 356 -17.12 -24.82 -2.15
C PRO A 356 -17.41 -25.50 -0.82
N SER A 357 -18.60 -25.26 -0.29
CA SER A 357 -19.07 -26.01 0.88
C SER A 357 -19.14 -27.47 0.47
N ASN A 358 -18.34 -28.33 1.13
CA ASN A 358 -18.47 -29.77 1.01
C ASN A 358 -19.89 -30.13 1.46
N SER A 359 -20.78 -30.26 0.49
CA SER A 359 -22.06 -30.91 0.68
C SER A 359 -21.78 -32.40 0.74
N GLU A 360 -21.50 -32.90 1.94
CA GLU A 360 -21.66 -34.32 2.23
C GLU A 360 -23.14 -34.67 2.05
N MET A 361 -23.43 -35.52 1.06
CA MET A 361 -24.45 -36.57 1.15
C MET A 361 -24.04 -37.77 0.31
#